data_AF-S4NQU2-F1
#
_entry.id   AF-S4NQU2-F1
#
_cell.length_a   1.000
_cell.length_b   1.000
_cell.length_c   1.000
_cell.angle_alpha   90.00
_cell.angle_beta   90.00
_cell.angle_gamma   90.00
#
_symmetry.space_group_name_H-M   'P 1'
#
loop_
_entity.id
_entity.type
_entity.pdbx_description
1 polymer ?
#
loop_
_entity_poly.entity_id
_entity_poly.type
_entity_poly.pdbx_seq_one_letter_code
_entity_poly.pdbx_strand_id
1 'polypeptide(L)' 'EVDNQQQLLESFSKLIEACVDREISSDKWLSKLESSGWPEAVRNSLHTACIIAQHIHQKAEPVLIHGTR' A
#
# COMPACT_ATOMS: atom_id res chain seq x y z
N GLU A 1 5.22 9.10 -2.96
CA GLU A 1 5.59 8.32 -4.16
C GLU A 1 4.86 6.99 -4.11
N VAL A 2 4.57 6.39 -5.26
CA VAL A 2 4.00 5.03 -5.34
C VAL A 2 5.16 4.06 -5.40
N ASP A 3 5.13 3.02 -4.56
CA ASP A 3 6.16 2.00 -4.51
C ASP A 3 6.31 1.30 -5.87
N ASN A 4 7.55 1.03 -6.28
CA ASN A 4 7.82 0.22 -7.46
C ASN A 4 7.57 -1.28 -7.17
N GLN A 5 7.59 -2.11 -8.22
CA GLN A 5 7.30 -3.54 -8.08
C GLN A 5 8.18 -4.23 -7.04
N GLN A 6 9.47 -3.89 -6.97
CA GLN A 6 10.39 -4.52 -6.02
C GLN A 6 10.05 -4.12 -4.58
N GLN A 7 9.79 -2.83 -4.32
CA GLN A 7 9.37 -2.33 -3.01
C GLN A 7 8.04 -2.93 -2.55
N LEU A 8 7.09 -3.12 -3.47
CA LEU A 8 5.82 -3.81 -3.19
C LEU A 8 6.03 -5.27 -2.83
N LEU A 9 6.91 -5.99 -3.54
CA LEU A 9 7.21 -7.39 -3.23
C LEU A 9 7.94 -7.53 -1.89
N GLU A 10 8.87 -6.64 -1.60
CA GLU A 10 9.59 -6.63 -0.32
C GLU A 10 8.67 -6.33 0.86
N SER A 11 7.79 -5.33 0.73
CA SER A 11 6.80 -5.00 1.76
C SER A 11 5.78 -6.14 1.97
N PHE A 12 5.32 -6.75 0.89
CA PHE A 12 4.45 -7.93 0.96
C PHE A 12 5.15 -9.12 1.63
N SER A 13 6.42 -9.40 1.30
CA SER A 13 7.18 -10.47 1.93
C SER A 13 7.28 -10.28 3.45
N LYS A 14 7.60 -9.06 3.91
CA LYS A 14 7.66 -8.73 5.34
C LYS A 14 6.32 -8.93 6.05
N LEU A 15 5.21 -8.61 5.39
CA LEU A 15 3.87 -8.91 5.93
C LEU A 15 3.68 -10.42 6.10
N ILE A 16 4.02 -11.21 5.08
CA ILE A 16 3.88 -12.67 5.15
C ILE A 16 4.72 -13.25 6.29
N GLU A 17 5.95 -12.79 6.46
CA GLU A 17 6.81 -13.18 7.58
C GLU A 17 6.18 -12.87 8.95
N ALA A 18 5.51 -11.73 9.09
CA ALA A 18 4.76 -11.41 10.30
C ALA A 18 3.56 -12.34 10.53
N CYS A 19 2.87 -12.77 9.46
CA CYS A 19 1.71 -13.66 9.53
C CYS A 19 2.05 -15.13 9.79
N VAL A 20 3.26 -15.58 9.43
CA VAL A 20 3.68 -16.99 9.58
C VAL A 20 4.08 -17.31 11.02
N ASP A 21 4.54 -16.31 11.78
CA ASP A 21 4.93 -16.46 13.18
C ASP A 21 3.69 -16.61 14.08
N ARG A 22 3.37 -17.86 14.48
CA ARG A 22 2.15 -18.17 15.25
C ARG A 22 2.26 -17.88 16.74
N GLU A 23 3.48 -17.74 17.25
CA GLU A 23 3.77 -17.56 18.68
C GLU A 23 4.02 -16.08 19.02
N ILE A 24 3.90 -15.18 18.03
CA ILE A 24 4.12 -13.76 18.20
C ILE A 24 3.02 -13.11 19.06
N SER A 25 3.41 -12.23 19.98
CA SER A 25 2.44 -11.42 20.70
C SER A 25 1.80 -10.38 19.79
N SER A 26 0.58 -9.95 20.10
CA SER A 26 -0.15 -8.96 19.29
C SER A 26 0.63 -7.66 19.11
N ASP A 27 1.27 -7.13 20.15
CA ASP A 27 2.08 -5.90 20.06
C ASP A 27 3.27 -6.05 19.11
N LYS A 28 3.98 -7.18 19.19
CA LYS A 28 5.11 -7.46 18.30
C LYS A 28 4.65 -7.68 16.86
N TRP A 29 3.50 -8.31 16.67
CA TRP A 29 2.89 -8.47 15.35
C TRP A 29 2.51 -7.13 14.74
N LEU A 30 1.88 -6.23 15.53
CA LEU A 30 1.56 -4.87 15.10
C LEU A 30 2.82 -4.10 14.71
N SER A 31 3.89 -4.16 15.53
CA SER A 31 5.17 -3.53 15.16
C SER A 31 5.74 -4.10 13.85
N LYS A 32 5.68 -5.42 13.62
CA LYS A 32 6.10 -6.03 12.36
C LYS A 32 5.22 -5.58 11.18
N LEU A 33 3.90 -5.54 11.37
CA LEU A 33 2.93 -5.07 10.37
C LEU A 33 3.23 -3.63 9.95
N GLU A 34 3.43 -2.72 10.92
CA GLU A 34 3.80 -1.33 10.65
C GLU A 34 5.13 -1.24 9.90
N SER A 35 6.14 -2.00 10.34
CA SER A 35 7.46 -2.04 9.70
C SER A 35 7.46 -2.66 8.29
N SER A 36 6.44 -3.45 7.94
CA SER A 36 6.32 -4.05 6.61
C SER A 36 6.06 -3.00 5.53
N GLY A 37 5.44 -1.87 5.87
CA GLY A 37 5.02 -0.85 4.91
C GLY A 37 3.84 -1.26 4.02
N TRP A 38 3.40 -2.52 4.05
CA TRP A 38 2.35 -3.02 3.16
C TRP A 38 1.01 -2.30 3.32
N PRO A 39 0.50 -2.04 4.56
CA PRO A 39 -0.75 -1.30 4.72
C PRO A 39 -0.68 0.13 4.14
N GLU A 40 0.47 0.78 4.25
CA GLU A 40 0.71 2.11 3.70
C GLU A 40 0.70 2.10 2.17
N ALA A 41 1.36 1.11 1.54
CA ALA A 41 1.33 0.92 0.08
C ALA A 41 -0.11 0.75 -0.45
N VAL A 42 -0.92 -0.07 0.24
CA VAL A 42 -2.33 -0.29 -0.09
C VAL A 42 -3.14 1.00 0.09
N ARG A 43 -2.98 1.69 1.23
CA ARG A 43 -3.65 2.97 1.51
C ARG A 43 -3.33 4.01 0.43
N ASN A 44 -2.06 4.16 0.07
CA ASN A 44 -1.61 5.14 -0.92
C ASN A 44 -2.18 4.86 -2.32
N SER A 45 -2.31 3.57 -2.67
CA SER A 45 -2.95 3.12 -3.92
C SER A 45 -4.44 3.48 -3.95
N LEU A 46 -5.17 3.17 -2.88
CA LEU A 46 -6.59 3.50 -2.75
C LEU A 46 -6.83 5.02 -2.71
N HIS A 47 -5.94 5.76 -2.04
CA HIS A 47 -6.04 7.22 -1.98
C HIS A 47 -5.84 7.85 -3.36
N THR A 48 -4.85 7.38 -4.13
CA THR A 48 -4.65 7.81 -5.52
C THR A 48 -5.88 7.53 -6.39
N ALA A 49 -6.46 6.33 -6.28
CA ALA A 49 -7.69 5.98 -6.99
C ALA A 49 -8.87 6.88 -6.59
N CYS A 50 -8.98 7.22 -5.31
CA CYS A 50 -10.00 8.14 -4.81
C CYS A 50 -9.83 9.55 -5.41
N ILE A 51 -8.60 10.07 -5.46
CA ILE A 51 -8.31 11.37 -6.08
C ILE A 51 -8.75 11.38 -7.55
N ILE A 52 -8.43 10.33 -8.31
CA ILE A 52 -8.84 10.20 -9.71
C ILE A 52 -10.36 10.19 -9.82
N ALA A 53 -11.04 9.38 -9.00
CA ALA A 53 -12.50 9.30 -8.99
C ALA A 53 -13.16 10.66 -8.68
N GLN A 54 -12.59 11.47 -7.79
CA GLN A 54 -13.11 12.80 -7.47
C GLN A 54 -12.99 13.77 -8.67
N HIS A 55 -11.86 13.75 -9.39
CA HIS A 55 -11.68 14.60 -10.57
C HIS A 55 -12.66 14.24 -11.69
N ILE A 56 -12.91 12.94 -11.89
CA ILE A 56 -13.87 12.47 -12.90
C ILE A 56 -15.30 12.78 -12.47
N HIS A 57 -15.70 12.38 -11.26
CA HIS A 57 -17.11 12.42 -10.84
C HIS A 57 -17.57 13.82 -10.43
N GLN A 58 -16.75 14.56 -9.69
CA GLN A 58 -17.16 15.84 -9.09
C GLN A 58 -16.77 17.02 -9.97
N LYS A 59 -15.63 16.93 -10.68
CA LYS A 59 -15.10 18.03 -11.49
C LYS A 59 -15.31 17.85 -12.99
N ALA A 60 -15.70 16.65 -13.45
CA ALA A 60 -15.83 16.29 -14.86
C ALA A 60 -14.54 16.57 -15.67
N GLU A 61 -13.38 16.42 -15.04
CA GLU A 61 -12.07 16.69 -15.64
C GLU A 61 -11.45 15.40 -16.20
N PRO A 62 -10.84 15.43 -17.40
CA PRO A 62 -10.05 14.32 -17.90
C PRO A 62 -8.76 14.16 -17.10
N VAL A 63 -8.43 12.92 -16.72
CA VAL A 63 -7.24 12.60 -15.91
C VAL A 63 -6.29 11.70 -16.70
N LEU A 64 -5.02 12.08 -16.77
CA LEU A 64 -3.93 11.23 -17.30
C LEU A 64 -3.17 10.59 -16.13
N ILE A 65 -3.00 9.27 -16.18
CA ILE A 65 -2.24 8.51 -15.18
C ILE A 65 -1.00 7.92 -15.85
N HIS A 66 0.15 8.07 -15.21
CA HIS A 66 1.39 7.41 -15.62
C HIS A 66 2.13 6.87 -14.40
N GLY A 67 2.91 5.82 -14.60
CA GLY A 67 3.83 5.25 -13.61
C GLY A 67 5.23 5.18 -14.16
N THR A 68 6.20 4.87 -13.30
CA THR A 68 7.53 4.46 -13.74
C THR A 68 7.45 3.03 -14.32
N ARG A 69 8.25 2.75 -15.36
CA ARG A 69 8.40 1.40 -15.90
C ARG A 69 9.17 0.50 -14.94
#